data_AF-A0A355EUT3-F1
#
_entry.id   AF-A0A355EUT3-F1
#
_cell.length_a   1.000
_cell.length_b   1.000
_cell.length_c   1.000
_cell.angle_alpha   90.00
_cell.angle_beta   90.00
_cell.angle_gamma   90.00
#
_symmetry.space_group_name_H-M   'P 1'
#
loop_
_entity.id
_entity.type
_entity.pdbx_description
1 polymer ?
#
loop_
_entity_poly.entity_id
_entity_poly.type
_entity_poly.pdbx_seq_one_letter_code
_entity_poly.pdbx_strand_id
1 'polypeptide(L)'
;ASPLVLACRLDPADEARAAGWARERGIEEDLRFTGFVEDAELVALYNAATLYVHPSRAEGFGLPVLEAMRCGAPVAVADAGSLPEVVGEAAARFDPERPQDLARVLEQLLGDAAGRRALGDQARHRAAGFCAEDLGRETLAAYEEAAAGSSHRRPRPSLRLALWTPVPPQPSGIADYSVELLRELVGGAEVEVFVDEGVLPAAEVEELAPVHRFTAFARRHRRRPFDAVLLQLGASLFHLYMQALLEPAGGPPVIATLHDLTWGALLHRAAYLDGDLARFHRELAASEGEEALAQLRALEAGDPAAFAAGLEGFLNRHPVLGGVVAATAAQIVHMPRAAVDLAIRYAGSRVHEFPMGVEDPRRALAAAGADPRSELGLSPAAFVVGAFGVAHPVKRLEAAVAALGRLAAEHPAADPVLLVVGPFAAPGYRLRLESLAAERGVADRLRILGRVEGAAFERALLACDAVVNLRYPFRGQMSATLMRALAAGRPVVITDVPEWAHFPETFCLRLAPDEAEADGLAAHLLGLSRDRERCRRLGEEARRFWEEHATPAHMAAGYRRVLAEVLGRSIEEER
;
A
#
# COMPACT_ATOMS: atom_id res chain seq x y z
N ALA A 1 -35.40 17.91 -44.72
CA ALA A 1 -34.24 17.29 -44.05
C ALA A 1 -34.49 17.30 -42.55
N SER A 2 -34.04 16.28 -41.82
CA SER A 2 -34.05 16.28 -40.36
C SER A 2 -32.68 16.78 -39.90
N PRO A 3 -32.53 18.02 -39.42
CA PRO A 3 -31.22 18.52 -39.02
C PRO A 3 -30.69 17.74 -37.81
N LEU A 4 -29.39 17.50 -37.79
CA LEU A 4 -28.67 16.99 -36.62
C LEU A 4 -28.50 18.13 -35.62
N VAL A 5 -29.08 17.95 -34.44
CA VAL A 5 -28.96 18.92 -33.33
C VAL A 5 -28.05 18.33 -32.27
N LEU A 6 -26.95 19.01 -31.98
CA LEU A 6 -26.04 18.67 -30.89
C LEU A 6 -26.34 19.57 -29.69
N ALA A 7 -27.08 18.98 -28.74
CA ALA A 7 -27.57 19.66 -27.54
C ALA A 7 -26.68 19.40 -26.32
N CYS A 8 -25.44 19.89 -26.37
CA CYS A 8 -24.49 19.81 -25.26
C CYS A 8 -23.46 20.94 -25.35
N ARG A 9 -22.78 21.20 -24.23
CA ARG A 9 -21.59 22.07 -24.23
C ARG A 9 -20.43 21.31 -24.85
N LEU A 10 -19.99 21.74 -26.02
CA LEU A 10 -18.75 21.29 -26.65
C LEU A 10 -17.62 22.24 -26.28
N ASP A 11 -16.41 21.71 -26.17
CA ASP A 11 -15.20 22.55 -26.18
C ASP A 11 -15.07 23.21 -27.56
N PRO A 12 -14.59 24.47 -27.68
CA PRO A 12 -14.44 25.15 -28.96
C PRO A 12 -13.66 24.37 -30.02
N ALA A 13 -12.69 23.53 -29.62
CA ALA A 13 -11.94 22.69 -30.55
C ALA A 13 -12.78 21.56 -31.15
N ASP A 14 -13.67 20.96 -30.35
CA ASP A 14 -14.55 19.88 -30.79
C ASP A 14 -15.69 20.43 -31.67
N GLU A 15 -16.25 21.59 -31.32
CA GLU A 15 -17.24 22.29 -32.16
C GLU A 15 -16.64 22.67 -33.52
N ALA A 16 -15.43 23.24 -33.54
CA ALA A 16 -14.72 23.56 -34.77
C ALA A 16 -14.44 22.31 -35.63
N ARG A 17 -14.09 21.18 -35.00
CA ARG A 17 -13.86 19.90 -35.69
C ARG A 17 -15.14 19.37 -36.33
N ALA A 18 -16.25 19.37 -35.60
CA ALA A 18 -17.55 18.95 -36.11
C ALA A 18 -18.04 19.85 -37.28
N ALA A 19 -17.89 21.17 -37.14
CA ALA A 19 -18.20 22.12 -38.22
C ALA A 19 -17.31 21.91 -39.45
N GLY A 20 -16.03 21.55 -39.26
CA GLY A 20 -15.12 21.16 -40.33
C GLY A 20 -15.62 19.94 -41.11
N TRP A 21 -16.00 18.87 -40.40
CA TRP A 21 -16.54 17.66 -41.04
C TRP A 21 -17.85 17.90 -41.79
N ALA A 22 -18.72 18.78 -41.26
CA ALA A 22 -19.95 19.18 -41.92
C ALA A 22 -19.66 19.88 -43.25
N ARG A 23 -18.69 20.80 -43.26
CA ARG A 23 -18.24 21.51 -44.47
C ARG A 23 -17.67 20.60 -45.54
N GLU A 24 -16.83 19.66 -45.15
CA GLU A 24 -16.29 18.65 -46.07
C GLU A 24 -17.37 17.80 -46.73
N ARG A 25 -18.54 17.66 -46.08
CA ARG A 25 -19.65 16.79 -46.50
C ARG A 25 -20.83 17.57 -47.09
N GLY A 26 -20.79 18.90 -47.11
CA GLY A 26 -21.86 19.74 -47.64
C GLY A 26 -23.16 19.69 -46.84
N ILE A 27 -23.08 19.49 -45.51
CA ILE A 27 -24.24 19.34 -44.60
C ILE A 27 -24.30 20.45 -43.53
N GLU A 28 -23.65 21.59 -43.76
CA GLU A 28 -23.56 22.68 -42.79
C GLU A 28 -24.94 23.23 -42.39
N GLU A 29 -25.86 23.33 -43.35
CA GLU A 29 -27.23 23.81 -43.13
C GLU A 29 -28.09 22.81 -42.31
N ASP A 30 -27.65 21.56 -42.24
CA ASP A 30 -28.32 20.47 -41.52
C ASP A 30 -27.67 20.18 -40.15
N LEU A 31 -26.65 20.93 -39.71
CA LEU A 31 -26.01 20.78 -38.40
C LEU A 31 -26.28 22.00 -37.50
N ARG A 32 -26.78 21.76 -36.29
CA ARG A 32 -27.06 22.82 -35.31
C ARG A 32 -26.41 22.52 -33.97
N PHE A 33 -25.67 23.49 -33.45
CA PHE A 33 -25.13 23.47 -32.09
C PHE A 33 -25.99 24.37 -31.22
N THR A 34 -26.57 23.84 -30.15
CA THR A 34 -27.34 24.66 -29.20
C THR A 34 -26.49 25.11 -28.00
N GLY A 35 -25.36 24.45 -27.76
CA GLY A 35 -24.59 24.63 -26.54
C GLY A 35 -25.34 24.09 -25.33
N PHE A 36 -25.12 24.75 -24.18
CA PHE A 36 -25.91 24.49 -22.98
C PHE A 36 -27.32 25.05 -23.15
N VAL A 37 -28.33 24.24 -22.82
CA VAL A 37 -29.74 24.61 -22.84
C VAL A 37 -30.34 24.34 -21.46
N GLU A 38 -31.32 25.14 -21.07
CA GLU A 38 -32.03 24.94 -19.80
C GLU A 38 -32.99 23.74 -19.89
N ASP A 39 -33.40 23.19 -18.74
CA ASP A 39 -34.23 21.97 -18.67
C ASP A 39 -35.50 22.06 -19.53
N ALA A 40 -36.18 23.21 -19.53
CA ALA A 40 -37.40 23.40 -20.32
C ALA A 40 -37.13 23.33 -21.84
N GLU A 41 -35.98 23.85 -22.29
CA GLU A 41 -35.56 23.78 -23.68
C GLU A 41 -35.10 22.38 -24.06
N LEU A 42 -34.38 21.70 -23.15
CA LEU A 42 -33.97 20.31 -23.34
C LEU A 42 -35.18 19.38 -23.50
N VAL A 43 -36.21 19.55 -22.67
CA VAL A 43 -37.48 18.82 -22.80
C VAL A 43 -38.16 19.14 -24.13
N ALA A 44 -38.17 20.40 -24.56
CA ALA A 44 -38.72 20.77 -25.87
C ALA A 44 -37.96 20.10 -27.03
N LEU A 45 -36.62 20.02 -26.94
CA LEU A 45 -35.78 19.32 -27.91
C LEU A 45 -36.07 17.83 -27.96
N TYR A 46 -36.19 17.15 -26.81
CA TYR A 46 -36.56 15.74 -26.77
C TYR A 46 -37.94 15.48 -27.39
N ASN A 47 -38.94 16.31 -27.06
CA ASN A 47 -40.29 16.17 -27.63
C ASN A 47 -40.35 16.47 -29.14
N ALA A 48 -39.47 17.34 -29.64
CA ALA A 48 -39.36 17.66 -31.06
C ALA A 48 -38.49 16.67 -31.84
N ALA A 49 -37.68 15.85 -31.15
CA ALA A 49 -36.74 14.94 -31.79
C ALA A 49 -37.48 13.86 -32.59
N THR A 50 -37.14 13.74 -33.88
CA THR A 50 -37.60 12.60 -34.69
C THR A 50 -36.96 11.28 -34.23
N LEU A 51 -35.72 11.37 -33.75
CA LEU A 51 -34.90 10.29 -33.21
C LEU A 51 -33.84 10.92 -32.32
N TYR A 52 -33.67 10.40 -31.11
CA TYR A 52 -32.57 10.74 -30.21
C TYR A 52 -31.46 9.68 -30.33
N VAL A 53 -30.21 10.12 -30.44
CA VAL A 53 -29.05 9.22 -30.62
C VAL A 53 -28.05 9.50 -29.52
N HIS A 54 -27.59 8.44 -28.85
CA HIS A 54 -26.63 8.52 -27.75
C HIS A 54 -25.43 7.59 -28.02
N PRO A 55 -24.39 8.06 -28.74
CA PRO A 55 -23.26 7.24 -29.20
C PRO A 55 -22.13 7.08 -28.18
N SER A 56 -22.45 7.16 -26.88
CA SER A 56 -21.44 7.10 -25.82
C SER A 56 -20.79 5.71 -25.74
N ARG A 57 -19.46 5.64 -25.77
CA ARG A 57 -18.68 4.39 -25.64
C ARG A 57 -18.65 3.86 -24.21
N ALA A 58 -18.91 4.73 -23.24
CA ALA A 58 -18.97 4.38 -21.82
C ALA A 58 -19.89 5.39 -21.12
N GLU A 59 -20.95 4.89 -20.51
CA GLU A 59 -21.94 5.72 -19.82
C GLU A 59 -22.25 5.10 -18.45
N GLY A 60 -22.52 5.97 -17.46
CA GLY A 60 -22.84 5.56 -16.10
C GLY A 60 -24.21 4.89 -16.03
N PHE A 61 -25.29 5.66 -15.90
CA PHE A 61 -26.67 5.15 -15.98
C PHE A 61 -27.42 5.65 -17.21
N GLY A 62 -26.93 6.71 -17.87
CA GLY A 62 -27.58 7.25 -19.07
C GLY A 62 -28.87 8.03 -18.78
N LEU A 63 -28.85 8.95 -17.81
CA LEU A 63 -30.00 9.82 -17.52
C LEU A 63 -30.55 10.54 -18.76
N PRO A 64 -29.72 11.12 -19.66
CA PRO A 64 -30.23 11.75 -20.89
C PRO A 64 -31.03 10.80 -21.78
N VAL A 65 -30.64 9.52 -21.82
CA VAL A 65 -31.38 8.49 -22.56
C VAL A 65 -32.76 8.29 -21.94
N LEU A 66 -32.85 8.13 -20.62
CA LEU A 66 -34.13 7.98 -19.93
C LEU A 66 -35.03 9.21 -20.03
N GLU A 67 -34.46 10.41 -19.99
CA GLU A 67 -35.19 11.66 -20.22
C GLU A 67 -35.82 11.71 -21.62
N ALA A 68 -35.04 11.37 -22.65
CA ALA A 68 -35.53 11.27 -24.02
C ALA A 68 -36.65 10.22 -24.16
N MET A 69 -36.43 9.03 -23.59
CA MET A 69 -37.43 7.96 -23.55
C MET A 69 -38.71 8.41 -22.82
N ARG A 70 -38.60 9.14 -21.71
CA ARG A 70 -39.75 9.65 -20.95
C ARG A 70 -40.56 10.68 -21.73
N CYS A 71 -39.89 11.52 -22.53
CA CYS A 71 -40.55 12.40 -23.48
C CYS A 71 -41.22 11.64 -24.63
N GLY A 72 -40.87 10.36 -24.82
CA GLY A 72 -41.36 9.47 -25.88
C GLY A 72 -40.62 9.65 -27.19
N ALA A 73 -39.42 10.22 -27.15
CA ALA A 73 -38.53 10.23 -28.30
C ALA A 73 -38.14 8.78 -28.64
N PRO A 74 -38.17 8.37 -29.92
CA PRO A 74 -37.52 7.15 -30.34
C PRO A 74 -36.01 7.27 -30.04
N VAL A 75 -35.39 6.22 -29.53
CA VAL A 75 -34.00 6.26 -29.07
C VAL A 75 -33.13 5.23 -29.81
N ALA A 76 -31.93 5.65 -30.20
CA ALA A 76 -30.82 4.77 -30.58
C ALA A 76 -29.62 4.99 -29.64
N VAL A 77 -29.11 3.92 -29.02
CA VAL A 77 -27.97 3.96 -28.10
C VAL A 77 -26.83 3.07 -28.57
N ALA A 78 -25.62 3.39 -28.15
CA ALA A 78 -24.50 2.46 -28.24
C ALA A 78 -24.77 1.19 -27.42
N ASP A 79 -24.39 0.03 -27.96
CA ASP A 79 -24.42 -1.27 -27.25
C ASP A 79 -23.20 -1.40 -26.33
N ALA A 80 -23.07 -0.49 -25.38
CA ALA A 80 -21.91 -0.37 -24.51
C ALA A 80 -22.30 0.16 -23.11
N GLY A 81 -21.48 -0.20 -22.11
CA GLY A 81 -21.70 0.19 -20.72
C GLY A 81 -23.04 -0.33 -20.17
N SER A 82 -23.73 0.49 -19.40
CA SER A 82 -25.03 0.16 -18.80
C SER A 82 -26.23 0.35 -19.73
N LEU A 83 -26.05 1.02 -20.88
CA LEU A 83 -27.15 1.42 -21.75
C LEU A 83 -28.02 0.24 -22.21
N PRO A 84 -27.47 -0.94 -22.60
CA PRO A 84 -28.29 -2.09 -22.99
C PRO A 84 -29.22 -2.58 -21.87
N GLU A 85 -28.76 -2.52 -20.62
CA GLU A 85 -29.55 -2.89 -19.45
C GLU A 85 -30.66 -1.85 -19.18
N VAL A 86 -30.31 -0.57 -19.25
CA VAL A 86 -31.24 0.54 -18.97
C VAL A 86 -32.37 0.57 -20.00
N VAL A 87 -32.04 0.52 -21.29
CA VAL A 87 -33.05 0.62 -22.36
C VAL A 87 -33.77 -0.69 -22.65
N GLY A 88 -33.15 -1.84 -22.36
CA GLY A 88 -33.67 -3.15 -22.76
C GLY A 88 -33.94 -3.22 -24.27
N GLU A 89 -35.12 -3.70 -24.64
CA GLU A 89 -35.56 -3.74 -26.05
C GLU A 89 -36.27 -2.46 -26.51
N ALA A 90 -36.35 -1.43 -25.66
CA ALA A 90 -37.10 -0.20 -25.93
C ALA A 90 -36.25 0.90 -26.61
N ALA A 91 -35.08 0.56 -27.13
CA ALA A 91 -34.24 1.42 -27.96
C ALA A 91 -33.54 0.58 -29.04
N ALA A 92 -33.22 1.21 -30.17
CA ALA A 92 -32.32 0.60 -31.14
C ALA A 92 -30.88 0.63 -30.60
N ARG A 93 -30.12 -0.41 -30.89
CA ARG A 93 -28.73 -0.56 -30.46
C ARG A 93 -27.79 -0.61 -31.64
N PHE A 94 -26.60 -0.04 -31.49
CA PHE A 94 -25.52 -0.09 -32.48
C PHE A 94 -24.15 -0.24 -31.82
N ASP A 95 -23.21 -0.85 -32.54
CA ASP A 95 -21.81 -0.93 -32.12
C ASP A 95 -21.12 0.46 -32.24
N PRO A 96 -20.65 1.08 -31.15
CA PRO A 96 -20.03 2.40 -31.18
C PRO A 96 -18.63 2.43 -31.83
N GLU A 97 -18.02 1.27 -32.07
CA GLU A 97 -16.76 1.15 -32.82
C GLU A 97 -16.99 1.03 -34.33
N ARG A 98 -18.25 0.95 -34.78
CA ARG A 98 -18.62 0.77 -36.19
C ARG A 98 -19.60 1.85 -36.65
N PRO A 99 -19.10 2.99 -37.18
CA PRO A 99 -19.97 4.08 -37.67
C PRO A 99 -21.01 3.65 -38.72
N GLN A 100 -20.72 2.61 -39.51
CA GLN A 100 -21.67 2.05 -40.48
C GLN A 100 -22.88 1.42 -39.81
N ASP A 101 -22.74 0.92 -38.58
CA ASP A 101 -23.84 0.32 -37.84
C ASP A 101 -24.82 1.38 -37.35
N LEU A 102 -24.31 2.51 -36.83
CA LEU A 102 -25.12 3.68 -36.54
C LEU A 102 -25.83 4.20 -37.79
N ALA A 103 -25.12 4.32 -38.92
CA ALA A 103 -25.72 4.76 -40.18
C ALA A 103 -26.90 3.87 -40.60
N ARG A 104 -26.75 2.54 -40.51
CA ARG A 104 -27.82 1.57 -40.78
C ARG A 104 -29.02 1.75 -39.87
N VAL A 105 -28.80 1.96 -38.57
CA VAL A 105 -29.87 2.24 -37.59
C VAL A 105 -30.59 3.55 -37.92
N LEU A 106 -29.85 4.60 -38.28
CA LEU A 106 -30.42 5.88 -38.70
C LEU A 106 -31.28 5.74 -39.96
N GLU A 107 -30.78 5.07 -40.99
CA GLU A 107 -31.51 4.84 -42.24
C GLU A 107 -32.81 4.05 -42.00
N GLN A 108 -32.73 2.95 -41.24
CA GLN A 108 -33.88 2.13 -40.90
C GLN A 108 -34.94 2.94 -40.15
N LEU A 109 -34.54 3.63 -39.08
CA LEU A 109 -35.49 4.36 -38.25
C LEU A 109 -36.04 5.57 -38.97
N LEU A 110 -35.23 6.37 -39.68
CA LEU A 110 -35.72 7.54 -40.41
C LEU A 110 -36.64 7.15 -41.58
N GLY A 111 -36.42 5.99 -42.19
CA GLY A 111 -37.28 5.42 -43.24
C GLY A 111 -38.62 4.82 -42.76
N ASP A 112 -38.73 4.43 -41.48
CA ASP A 112 -39.92 3.76 -40.94
C ASP A 112 -40.62 4.60 -39.84
N ALA A 113 -41.58 5.41 -40.25
CA ALA A 113 -42.35 6.25 -39.33
C ALA A 113 -43.24 5.45 -38.36
N ALA A 114 -43.70 4.25 -38.75
CA ALA A 114 -44.51 3.40 -37.88
C ALA A 114 -43.63 2.74 -36.81
N GLY A 115 -42.48 2.20 -37.21
CA GLY A 115 -41.47 1.65 -36.30
C GLY A 115 -40.96 2.68 -35.30
N ARG A 116 -40.69 3.93 -35.72
CA ARG A 116 -40.32 5.00 -34.79
C ARG A 116 -41.38 5.27 -33.73
N ARG A 117 -42.66 5.37 -34.12
CA ARG A 117 -43.75 5.59 -33.16
C ARG A 117 -43.84 4.45 -32.15
N ALA A 118 -43.81 3.21 -32.63
CA ALA A 118 -43.83 2.04 -31.75
C ALA A 118 -42.63 2.02 -30.78
N LEU A 119 -41.44 2.35 -31.27
CA LEU A 119 -40.23 2.43 -30.44
C LEU A 119 -40.32 3.55 -29.40
N GLY A 120 -40.87 4.72 -29.74
CA GLY A 120 -41.11 5.82 -28.81
C GLY A 120 -42.13 5.46 -27.71
N ASP A 121 -43.18 4.71 -28.05
CA ASP A 121 -44.17 4.23 -27.07
C ASP A 121 -43.55 3.19 -26.11
N GLN A 122 -42.75 2.26 -26.64
CA GLN A 122 -41.98 1.31 -25.84
C GLN A 122 -40.98 2.02 -24.93
N ALA A 123 -40.27 3.02 -25.46
CA ALA A 123 -39.34 3.85 -24.71
C ALA A 123 -40.02 4.53 -23.52
N ARG A 124 -41.19 5.16 -23.76
CA ARG A 124 -41.98 5.80 -22.71
C ARG A 124 -42.41 4.80 -21.64
N HIS A 125 -42.86 3.61 -22.05
CA HIS A 125 -43.28 2.56 -21.12
C HIS A 125 -42.10 2.04 -20.27
N ARG A 126 -40.95 1.77 -20.89
CA ARG A 126 -39.73 1.36 -20.19
C ARG A 126 -39.26 2.42 -19.21
N ALA A 127 -39.24 3.68 -19.63
CA ALA A 127 -38.83 4.80 -18.79
C ALA A 127 -39.73 4.93 -17.55
N ALA A 128 -41.03 4.62 -17.64
CA ALA A 128 -41.96 4.70 -16.51
C ALA A 128 -41.62 3.75 -15.35
N GLY A 129 -40.84 2.68 -15.60
CA GLY A 129 -40.33 1.78 -14.56
C GLY A 129 -39.22 2.36 -13.70
N PHE A 130 -38.67 3.52 -14.06
CA PHE A 130 -37.63 4.21 -13.30
C PHE A 130 -38.26 5.38 -12.52
N CYS A 131 -38.50 5.16 -11.24
CA CYS A 131 -39.22 6.07 -10.35
C CYS A 131 -38.32 6.52 -9.20
N ALA A 132 -38.28 7.84 -8.93
CA ALA A 132 -37.40 8.40 -7.91
C ALA A 132 -37.85 8.01 -6.48
N GLU A 133 -39.16 7.91 -6.26
CA GLU A 133 -39.74 7.45 -5.00
C GLU A 133 -39.41 5.97 -4.73
N ASP A 134 -39.45 5.14 -5.77
CA ASP A 134 -39.07 3.73 -5.67
C ASP A 134 -37.57 3.59 -5.39
N LEU A 135 -36.72 4.34 -6.09
CA LEU A 135 -35.29 4.41 -5.81
C LEU A 135 -35.03 4.78 -4.34
N GLY A 136 -35.71 5.82 -3.83
CA GLY A 136 -35.55 6.28 -2.46
C GLY A 136 -35.99 5.22 -1.44
N ARG A 137 -37.14 4.57 -1.66
CA ARG A 137 -37.67 3.51 -0.80
C ARG A 137 -36.77 2.27 -0.79
N GLU A 138 -36.34 1.81 -1.95
CA GLU A 138 -35.50 0.60 -2.07
C GLU A 138 -34.09 0.84 -1.51
N THR A 139 -33.53 2.03 -1.74
CA THR A 139 -32.24 2.42 -1.12
C THR A 139 -32.34 2.43 0.39
N LEU A 140 -33.43 2.98 0.95
CA LEU A 140 -33.64 3.00 2.39
C LEU A 140 -33.80 1.58 2.96
N ALA A 141 -34.60 0.73 2.31
CA ALA A 141 -34.80 -0.66 2.74
C ALA A 141 -33.48 -1.45 2.76
N ALA A 142 -32.61 -1.27 1.76
CA ALA A 142 -31.28 -1.88 1.73
C ALA A 142 -30.39 -1.41 2.90
N TYR A 143 -30.46 -0.12 3.26
CA TYR A 143 -29.75 0.41 4.42
C TYR A 143 -30.30 -0.14 5.75
N GLU A 144 -31.62 -0.27 5.87
CA GLU A 144 -32.26 -0.86 7.04
C GLU A 144 -31.90 -2.35 7.19
N GLU A 145 -31.87 -3.11 6.10
CA GLU A 145 -31.44 -4.51 6.08
C GLU A 145 -29.97 -4.66 6.49
N ALA A 146 -29.06 -3.85 5.92
CA ALA A 146 -27.65 -3.85 6.28
C ALA A 146 -27.44 -3.49 7.76
N ALA A 147 -28.23 -2.55 8.29
CA ALA A 147 -28.21 -2.17 9.70
C ALA A 147 -28.73 -3.30 10.62
N ALA A 148 -29.76 -4.04 10.17
CA ALA A 148 -30.35 -5.15 10.93
C ALA A 148 -29.50 -6.43 10.90
N GLY A 149 -28.86 -6.75 9.77
CA GLY A 149 -27.96 -7.91 9.61
C GLY A 149 -26.67 -7.85 10.44
N SER A 150 -26.36 -6.67 11.00
CA SER A 150 -25.19 -6.44 11.85
C SER A 150 -25.33 -6.97 13.29
N SER A 151 -26.42 -7.69 13.62
CA SER A 151 -26.72 -8.14 14.99
C SER A 151 -26.16 -9.52 15.37
N HIS A 152 -25.03 -9.96 14.79
CA HIS A 152 -24.29 -11.09 15.35
C HIS A 152 -23.61 -10.64 16.66
N ARG A 153 -24.37 -10.69 17.76
CA ARG A 153 -23.87 -10.52 19.14
C ARG A 153 -22.88 -11.64 19.47
N ARG A 154 -21.62 -11.48 19.03
CA ARG A 154 -20.49 -12.11 19.72
C ARG A 154 -20.42 -11.54 21.15
N PRO A 155 -20.02 -12.34 22.16
CA PRO A 155 -19.75 -11.80 23.49
C PRO A 155 -18.79 -10.62 23.34
N ARG A 156 -19.17 -9.47 23.91
CA ARG A 156 -18.45 -8.21 23.71
C ARG A 156 -17.06 -8.32 24.33
N PRO A 157 -15.97 -8.10 23.56
CA PRO A 157 -14.63 -7.99 24.14
C PRO A 157 -14.60 -6.89 25.21
N SER A 158 -13.82 -7.10 26.28
CA SER A 158 -13.67 -6.15 27.40
C SER A 158 -12.82 -4.91 27.06
N LEU A 159 -12.23 -4.88 25.85
CA LEU A 159 -11.40 -3.79 25.33
C LEU A 159 -11.86 -3.38 23.93
N ARG A 160 -11.87 -2.07 23.70
CA ARG A 160 -12.12 -1.46 22.40
C ARG A 160 -10.95 -0.56 22.01
N LEU A 161 -10.24 -0.95 20.96
CA LEU A 161 -8.98 -0.36 20.54
C LEU A 161 -9.14 0.35 19.19
N ALA A 162 -8.45 1.47 19.05
CA ALA A 162 -8.27 2.13 17.75
C ALA A 162 -6.85 1.87 17.25
N LEU A 163 -6.69 1.16 16.14
CA LEU A 163 -5.41 0.90 15.50
C LEU A 163 -5.18 1.90 14.36
N TRP A 164 -4.21 2.78 14.50
CA TRP A 164 -3.79 3.72 13.47
C TRP A 164 -2.53 3.20 12.79
N THR A 165 -2.67 2.78 11.55
CA THR A 165 -1.59 2.15 10.79
C THR A 165 -1.86 2.26 9.28
N PRO A 166 -0.83 2.38 8.41
CA PRO A 166 -1.02 2.06 7.00
C PRO A 166 -1.43 0.59 6.84
N VAL A 167 -2.10 0.28 5.74
CA VAL A 167 -2.59 -1.08 5.45
C VAL A 167 -2.37 -1.44 3.98
N PRO A 168 -2.31 -2.74 3.63
CA PRO A 168 -2.22 -3.15 2.23
C PRO A 168 -3.39 -2.55 1.44
N PRO A 169 -3.19 -2.19 0.15
CA PRO A 169 -2.02 -2.45 -0.69
C PRO A 169 -0.95 -1.34 -0.64
N GLN A 170 -0.94 -0.47 0.38
CA GLN A 170 0.10 0.55 0.50
C GLN A 170 1.49 -0.12 0.57
N PRO A 171 2.49 0.33 -0.21
CA PRO A 171 3.80 -0.32 -0.31
C PRO A 171 4.68 -0.01 0.91
N SER A 172 4.29 -0.52 2.08
CA SER A 172 4.96 -0.34 3.36
C SER A 172 5.11 -1.68 4.06
N GLY A 173 6.30 -1.98 4.60
CA GLY A 173 6.43 -3.14 5.48
C GLY A 173 5.49 -3.07 6.68
N ILE A 174 5.26 -1.85 7.21
CA ILE A 174 4.35 -1.62 8.34
C ILE A 174 2.92 -2.01 8.00
N ALA A 175 2.51 -1.83 6.75
CA ALA A 175 1.19 -2.26 6.32
C ALA A 175 1.03 -3.78 6.48
N ASP A 176 1.98 -4.57 6.00
CA ASP A 176 1.92 -6.04 6.04
C ASP A 176 1.86 -6.57 7.48
N TYR A 177 2.83 -6.24 8.32
CA TYR A 177 2.87 -6.81 9.67
C TYR A 177 1.87 -6.17 10.64
N SER A 178 1.28 -5.03 10.30
CA SER A 178 0.11 -4.53 11.04
C SER A 178 -1.11 -5.42 10.86
N VAL A 179 -1.26 -6.05 9.68
CA VAL A 179 -2.30 -7.07 9.47
C VAL A 179 -2.01 -8.31 10.31
N GLU A 180 -0.75 -8.74 10.36
CA GLU A 180 -0.32 -9.87 11.20
C GLU A 180 -0.59 -9.60 12.70
N LEU A 181 -0.32 -8.38 13.18
CA LEU A 181 -0.69 -7.94 14.52
C LEU A 181 -2.22 -7.89 14.71
N LEU A 182 -2.95 -7.33 13.75
CA LEU A 182 -4.41 -7.19 13.81
C LEU A 182 -5.10 -8.55 13.99
N ARG A 183 -4.64 -9.59 13.26
CA ARG A 183 -5.15 -10.97 13.38
C ARG A 183 -5.08 -11.50 14.81
N GLU A 184 -4.01 -11.18 15.54
CA GLU A 184 -3.82 -11.60 16.92
C GLU A 184 -4.61 -10.73 17.92
N LEU A 185 -4.81 -9.45 17.62
CA LEU A 185 -5.54 -8.53 18.49
C LEU A 185 -7.06 -8.75 18.45
N VAL A 186 -7.65 -9.04 17.29
CA VAL A 186 -9.11 -9.23 17.14
C VAL A 186 -9.64 -10.45 17.90
N GLY A 187 -8.77 -11.36 18.32
CA GLY A 187 -9.12 -12.49 19.18
C GLY A 187 -9.43 -12.10 20.64
N GLY A 188 -8.92 -10.95 21.12
CA GLY A 188 -9.05 -10.51 22.51
C GLY A 188 -9.64 -9.11 22.70
N ALA A 189 -9.77 -8.32 21.63
CA ALA A 189 -10.29 -6.95 21.68
C ALA A 189 -11.17 -6.64 20.47
N GLU A 190 -12.09 -5.69 20.63
CA GLU A 190 -12.77 -5.06 19.50
C GLU A 190 -11.84 -4.00 18.91
N VAL A 191 -11.33 -4.24 17.71
CA VAL A 191 -10.39 -3.33 17.04
C VAL A 191 -11.10 -2.62 15.90
N GLU A 192 -10.89 -1.31 15.79
CA GLU A 192 -11.22 -0.53 14.60
C GLU A 192 -9.95 0.09 14.03
N VAL A 193 -9.79 0.04 12.70
CA VAL A 193 -8.58 0.49 12.01
C VAL A 193 -8.80 1.87 11.41
N PHE A 194 -7.82 2.76 11.57
CA PHE A 194 -7.86 4.14 11.08
C PHE A 194 -6.70 4.40 10.11
N VAL A 195 -7.06 4.71 8.86
CA VAL A 195 -6.14 4.87 7.73
C VAL A 195 -6.18 6.30 7.17
N ASP A 196 -5.16 6.66 6.38
CA ASP A 196 -5.08 7.96 5.70
C ASP A 196 -6.25 8.22 4.74
N GLU A 197 -6.47 9.48 4.37
CA GLU A 197 -7.42 9.84 3.33
C GLU A 197 -7.01 9.21 1.99
N GLY A 198 -7.99 8.68 1.26
CA GLY A 198 -7.78 8.07 -0.06
C GLY A 198 -7.23 6.64 -0.04
N VAL A 199 -6.96 6.04 1.12
CA VAL A 199 -6.59 4.62 1.22
C VAL A 199 -7.81 3.74 0.93
N LEU A 200 -7.64 2.80 0.01
CA LEU A 200 -8.56 1.68 -0.23
C LEU A 200 -7.90 0.43 0.35
N PRO A 201 -8.35 -0.04 1.54
CA PRO A 201 -7.77 -1.23 2.18
C PRO A 201 -7.96 -2.48 1.33
N ALA A 202 -7.02 -3.41 1.43
CA ALA A 202 -7.20 -4.75 0.89
C ALA A 202 -8.35 -5.48 1.63
N ALA A 203 -9.07 -6.35 0.92
CA ALA A 203 -10.23 -7.07 1.45
C ALA A 203 -9.92 -7.85 2.75
N GLU A 204 -8.72 -8.43 2.84
CA GLU A 204 -8.28 -9.17 4.04
C GLU A 204 -8.28 -8.31 5.32
N VAL A 205 -8.09 -6.99 5.19
CA VAL A 205 -8.08 -6.07 6.32
C VAL A 205 -9.52 -5.80 6.78
N GLU A 206 -10.41 -5.57 5.82
CA GLU A 206 -11.83 -5.30 6.07
C GLU A 206 -12.57 -6.54 6.62
N GLU A 207 -12.10 -7.74 6.26
CA GLU A 207 -12.58 -9.01 6.83
C GLU A 207 -12.20 -9.17 8.31
N LEU A 208 -11.08 -8.59 8.75
CA LEU A 208 -10.60 -8.69 10.12
C LEU A 208 -11.24 -7.65 11.05
N ALA A 209 -11.37 -6.40 10.58
CA ALA A 209 -11.87 -5.31 11.40
C ALA A 209 -12.51 -4.18 10.56
N PRO A 210 -13.45 -3.41 11.15
CA PRO A 210 -13.95 -2.20 10.51
C PRO A 210 -12.81 -1.20 10.23
N VAL A 211 -12.67 -0.78 8.99
CA VAL A 211 -11.69 0.21 8.56
C VAL A 211 -12.37 1.57 8.34
N HIS A 212 -11.73 2.63 8.82
CA HIS A 212 -12.23 3.99 8.76
C HIS A 212 -11.15 4.95 8.33
N ARG A 213 -11.54 6.04 7.67
CA ARG A 213 -10.67 7.20 7.49
C ARG A 213 -10.38 7.82 8.85
N PHE A 214 -9.16 8.29 9.03
CA PHE A 214 -8.70 8.85 10.31
C PHE A 214 -9.56 10.03 10.80
N THR A 215 -10.11 10.83 9.87
CA THR A 215 -11.03 11.95 10.16
C THR A 215 -12.32 11.52 10.87
N ALA A 216 -12.71 10.24 10.79
CA ALA A 216 -13.86 9.70 11.50
C ALA A 216 -13.61 9.47 13.01
N PHE A 217 -12.34 9.41 13.44
CA PHE A 217 -11.96 9.00 14.79
C PHE A 217 -12.67 9.78 15.89
N ALA A 218 -12.62 11.11 15.86
CA ALA A 218 -13.21 11.95 16.90
C ALA A 218 -14.73 11.75 17.05
N ARG A 219 -15.44 11.51 15.95
CA ARG A 219 -16.89 11.22 15.97
C ARG A 219 -17.15 9.83 16.53
N ARG A 220 -16.34 8.84 16.15
CA ARG A 220 -16.50 7.46 16.60
C ARG A 220 -16.20 7.31 18.09
N HIS A 221 -15.10 7.90 18.55
CA HIS A 221 -14.74 7.92 19.97
C HIS A 221 -15.82 8.60 20.83
N ARG A 222 -16.42 9.71 20.36
CA ARG A 222 -17.54 10.36 21.07
C ARG A 222 -18.79 9.50 21.20
N ARG A 223 -19.12 8.70 20.19
CA ARG A 223 -20.30 7.83 20.20
C ARG A 223 -20.08 6.59 21.06
N ARG A 224 -18.90 6.00 20.96
CA ARG A 224 -18.46 4.90 21.79
C ARG A 224 -16.97 5.11 22.05
N PRO A 225 -16.56 5.37 23.30
CA PRO A 225 -15.15 5.57 23.61
C PRO A 225 -14.31 4.34 23.24
N PHE A 226 -13.06 4.61 22.88
CA PHE A 226 -12.01 3.62 22.80
C PHE A 226 -11.28 3.61 24.14
N ASP A 227 -10.82 2.45 24.58
CA ASP A 227 -10.02 2.31 25.80
C ASP A 227 -8.59 2.79 25.56
N ALA A 228 -8.02 2.53 24.38
CA ALA A 228 -6.67 2.97 23.98
C ALA A 228 -6.55 3.11 22.46
N VAL A 229 -5.52 3.84 22.03
CA VAL A 229 -5.08 3.94 20.64
C VAL A 229 -3.72 3.25 20.50
N LEU A 230 -3.59 2.39 19.50
CA LEU A 230 -2.32 1.82 19.06
C LEU A 230 -1.88 2.54 17.79
N LEU A 231 -0.72 3.20 17.84
CA LEU A 231 -0.20 4.03 16.75
C LEU A 231 1.07 3.42 16.16
N GLN A 232 1.06 3.06 14.87
CA GLN A 232 2.20 2.44 14.20
C GLN A 232 3.01 3.47 13.40
N LEU A 233 4.15 3.92 13.92
CA LEU A 233 4.96 5.00 13.34
C LEU A 233 6.21 4.45 12.63
N GLY A 234 6.49 5.00 11.45
CA GLY A 234 7.72 4.75 10.69
C GLY A 234 8.05 5.90 9.74
N ALA A 235 9.14 5.73 8.98
CA ALA A 235 9.74 6.80 8.18
C ALA A 235 9.08 7.12 6.81
N SER A 236 7.88 6.62 6.54
CA SER A 236 7.21 6.80 5.23
C SER A 236 6.12 7.87 5.28
N LEU A 237 5.86 8.52 4.13
CA LEU A 237 4.75 9.48 3.98
C LEU A 237 3.38 8.87 4.32
N PHE A 238 3.23 7.55 4.25
CA PHE A 238 2.01 6.84 4.67
C PHE A 238 1.69 6.97 6.17
N HIS A 239 2.60 7.51 6.98
CA HIS A 239 2.39 7.73 8.42
C HIS A 239 2.09 9.20 8.75
N LEU A 240 2.13 10.12 7.78
CA LEU A 240 2.08 11.56 8.05
C LEU A 240 0.76 11.98 8.71
N TYR A 241 -0.37 11.38 8.30
CA TYR A 241 -1.70 11.66 8.86
C TYR A 241 -1.81 11.38 10.37
N MET A 242 -0.92 10.56 10.92
CA MET A 242 -0.88 10.21 12.34
C MET A 242 -0.46 11.40 13.22
N GLN A 243 0.13 12.45 12.65
CA GLN A 243 0.37 13.72 13.36
C GLN A 243 -0.90 14.27 14.00
N ALA A 244 -2.08 14.03 13.40
CA ALA A 244 -3.36 14.48 13.94
C ALA A 244 -3.70 13.90 15.33
N LEU A 245 -3.05 12.80 15.76
CA LEU A 245 -3.19 12.25 17.11
C LEU A 245 -2.14 12.77 18.10
N LEU A 246 -1.06 13.36 17.60
CA LEU A 246 0.04 13.86 18.43
C LEU A 246 -0.20 15.29 18.92
N GLU A 247 -1.28 15.92 18.46
CA GLU A 247 -1.73 17.21 18.97
C GLU A 247 -2.43 17.03 20.33
N PRO A 248 -2.21 17.93 21.32
CA PRO A 248 -2.83 17.82 22.64
C PRO A 248 -4.36 17.96 22.56
N ALA A 249 -5.06 16.84 22.43
CA ALA A 249 -6.50 16.78 22.50
C ALA A 249 -6.88 15.68 23.50
N GLY A 250 -7.69 16.03 24.50
CA GLY A 250 -8.22 15.04 25.45
C GLY A 250 -8.81 13.84 24.69
N GLY A 251 -8.46 12.63 25.11
CA GLY A 251 -8.75 11.41 24.39
C GLY A 251 -8.25 10.17 25.14
N PRO A 252 -8.40 8.98 24.55
CA PRO A 252 -7.88 7.76 25.14
C PRO A 252 -6.34 7.77 25.13
N PRO A 253 -5.68 7.03 26.04
CA PRO A 253 -4.23 6.91 26.02
C PRO A 253 -3.73 6.35 24.69
N VAL A 254 -2.67 6.97 24.15
CA VAL A 254 -2.02 6.57 22.90
C VAL A 254 -0.75 5.78 23.22
N ILE A 255 -0.62 4.59 22.65
CA ILE A 255 0.60 3.77 22.70
C ILE A 255 1.22 3.81 21.31
N ALA A 256 2.44 4.36 21.20
CA ALA A 256 3.13 4.49 19.93
C ALA A 256 4.18 3.39 19.74
N THR A 257 4.05 2.61 18.68
CA THR A 257 5.09 1.71 18.21
C THR A 257 5.99 2.44 17.22
N LEU A 258 7.26 2.59 17.57
CA LEU A 258 8.29 3.21 16.74
C LEU A 258 9.07 2.10 16.03
N HIS A 259 8.76 1.89 14.74
CA HIS A 259 9.44 0.88 13.90
C HIS A 259 10.87 1.28 13.54
N ASP A 260 11.13 2.57 13.58
CA ASP A 260 12.42 3.20 13.46
C ASP A 260 12.40 4.54 14.21
N LEU A 261 13.58 5.09 14.49
CA LEU A 261 13.71 6.39 15.17
C LEU A 261 13.83 7.55 14.17
N THR A 262 13.42 7.41 12.91
CA THR A 262 13.70 8.41 11.86
C THR A 262 12.54 9.36 11.56
N TRP A 263 11.67 9.60 12.56
CA TRP A 263 10.50 10.48 12.45
C TRP A 263 10.85 11.89 11.93
N GLY A 264 11.94 12.49 12.40
CA GLY A 264 12.43 13.79 11.95
C GLY A 264 12.69 13.87 10.44
N ALA A 265 13.07 12.76 9.79
CA ALA A 265 13.25 12.73 8.35
C ALA A 265 11.91 12.80 7.60
N LEU A 266 10.87 12.18 8.14
CA LEU A 266 9.51 12.32 7.61
C LEU A 266 9.01 13.75 7.79
N LEU A 267 9.18 14.33 8.98
CA LEU A 267 8.78 15.72 9.29
C LEU A 267 9.46 16.73 8.38
N HIS A 268 10.78 16.63 8.23
CA HIS A 268 11.55 17.49 7.34
C HIS A 268 11.07 17.36 5.89
N ARG A 269 10.86 16.12 5.43
CA ARG A 269 10.39 15.87 4.06
C ARG A 269 9.01 16.47 3.81
N ALA A 270 8.07 16.32 4.75
CA ALA A 270 6.74 16.91 4.66
C ALA A 270 6.83 18.44 4.61
N ALA A 271 7.55 19.04 5.55
CA ALA A 271 7.78 20.49 5.60
C ALA A 271 8.42 21.05 4.32
N TYR A 272 9.35 20.31 3.72
CA TYR A 272 9.96 20.67 2.44
C TYR A 272 8.95 20.65 1.28
N LEU A 273 8.12 19.60 1.20
CA LEU A 273 7.09 19.48 0.16
C LEU A 273 5.99 20.55 0.29
N ASP A 274 5.65 20.91 1.53
CA ASP A 274 4.65 21.93 1.84
C ASP A 274 5.20 23.36 1.73
N GLY A 275 6.52 23.52 1.58
CA GLY A 275 7.18 24.82 1.55
C GLY A 275 7.25 25.53 2.91
N ASP A 276 7.04 24.83 4.03
CA ASP A 276 7.06 25.36 5.40
C ASP A 276 8.17 24.71 6.25
N LEU A 277 9.43 24.90 5.86
CA LEU A 277 10.58 24.47 6.67
C LEU A 277 10.63 25.16 8.05
N ALA A 278 9.99 26.33 8.19
CA ALA A 278 9.91 27.01 9.47
C ALA A 278 9.13 26.18 10.51
N ARG A 279 8.12 25.40 10.08
CA ARG A 279 7.46 24.41 10.94
C ARG A 279 8.44 23.37 11.46
N PHE A 280 9.21 22.76 10.56
CA PHE A 280 10.20 21.76 10.97
C PHE A 280 11.25 22.35 11.92
N HIS A 281 11.73 23.58 11.67
CA HIS A 281 12.68 24.26 12.57
C HIS A 281 12.13 24.43 13.99
N ARG A 282 10.84 24.76 14.14
CA ARG A 282 10.19 24.87 15.45
C ARG A 282 10.12 23.51 16.16
N GLU A 283 9.72 22.46 15.44
CA GLU A 283 9.63 21.10 15.98
C GLU A 283 11.01 20.56 16.38
N LEU A 284 12.04 20.81 15.56
CA LEU A 284 13.44 20.46 15.86
C LEU A 284 13.94 21.18 17.11
N ALA A 285 13.76 22.50 17.22
CA ALA A 285 14.21 23.25 18.39
C ALA A 285 13.48 22.81 19.66
N ALA A 286 12.18 22.52 19.58
CA ALA A 286 11.40 22.04 20.71
C ALA A 286 11.82 20.63 21.17
N SER A 287 12.19 19.75 20.24
CA SER A 287 12.54 18.36 20.53
C SER A 287 14.02 18.17 20.89
N GLU A 288 14.93 18.81 20.14
CA GLU A 288 16.38 18.57 20.19
C GLU A 288 17.18 19.79 20.67
N GLY A 289 16.51 20.93 20.89
CA GLY A 289 17.13 22.17 21.40
C GLY A 289 17.67 23.13 20.34
N GLU A 290 17.99 24.34 20.77
CA GLU A 290 18.48 25.44 19.91
C GLU A 290 19.84 25.13 19.26
N GLU A 291 20.69 24.32 19.91
CA GLU A 291 21.96 23.92 19.33
C GLU A 291 21.77 23.02 18.09
N ALA A 292 20.83 22.08 18.13
CA ALA A 292 20.50 21.24 16.98
C ALA A 292 19.95 22.09 15.83
N LEU A 293 19.10 23.08 16.12
CA LEU A 293 18.61 24.01 15.10
C LEU A 293 19.75 24.84 14.48
N ALA A 294 20.70 25.33 15.29
CA ALA A 294 21.86 26.06 14.79
C ALA A 294 22.73 25.17 13.86
N GLN A 295 22.93 23.91 14.23
CA GLN A 295 23.63 22.93 13.39
C GLN A 295 22.91 22.70 12.04
N LEU A 296 21.58 22.56 12.04
CA LEU A 296 20.82 22.42 10.80
C LEU A 296 20.94 23.66 9.91
N ARG A 297 20.78 24.86 10.49
CA ARG A 297 20.92 26.13 9.74
C ARG A 297 22.30 26.29 9.13
N ALA A 298 23.34 25.81 9.80
CA ALA A 298 24.69 25.80 9.25
C ALA A 298 24.81 24.85 8.03
N LEU A 299 24.13 23.70 8.06
CA LEU A 299 24.05 22.80 6.90
C LEU A 299 23.26 23.46 5.74
N GLU A 300 22.12 24.10 6.05
CA GLU A 300 21.27 24.78 5.06
C GLU A 300 21.98 25.97 4.39
N ALA A 301 22.86 26.65 5.13
CA ALA A 301 23.68 27.76 4.60
C ALA A 301 24.86 27.29 3.73
N GLY A 302 25.17 25.99 3.75
CA GLY A 302 26.19 25.38 2.89
C GLY A 302 25.74 25.25 1.44
N ASP A 303 26.58 24.61 0.61
CA ASP A 303 26.16 24.28 -0.75
C ASP A 303 25.11 23.15 -0.76
N PRO A 304 24.22 23.09 -1.77
CA PRO A 304 23.14 22.09 -1.81
C PRO A 304 23.61 20.63 -1.80
N ALA A 305 24.80 20.33 -2.33
CA ALA A 305 25.32 18.96 -2.36
C ALA A 305 25.83 18.55 -0.97
N ALA A 306 26.53 19.44 -0.28
CA ALA A 306 26.92 19.24 1.12
C ALA A 306 25.70 19.13 2.05
N PHE A 307 24.66 19.95 1.83
CA PHE A 307 23.41 19.84 2.57
C PHE A 307 22.76 18.47 2.37
N ALA A 308 22.58 18.03 1.11
CA ALA A 308 21.98 16.74 0.81
C ALA A 308 22.75 15.56 1.43
N ALA A 309 24.09 15.62 1.43
CA ALA A 309 24.94 14.61 2.04
C ALA A 309 24.90 14.65 3.58
N GLY A 310 24.83 15.85 4.17
CA GLY A 310 24.89 16.04 5.63
C GLY A 310 23.56 15.89 6.35
N LEU A 311 22.44 16.22 5.69
CA LEU A 311 21.10 16.23 6.28
C LEU A 311 20.70 14.85 6.82
N GLU A 312 20.97 13.79 6.09
CA GLU A 312 20.63 12.44 6.52
C GLU A 312 21.36 12.07 7.84
N GLY A 313 22.67 12.31 7.88
CA GLY A 313 23.47 12.08 9.08
C GLY A 313 23.03 12.96 10.26
N PHE A 314 22.60 14.19 9.98
CA PHE A 314 22.02 15.09 10.98
C PHE A 314 20.74 14.51 11.57
N LEU A 315 19.77 14.12 10.75
CA LEU A 315 18.47 13.62 11.20
C LEU A 315 18.56 12.26 11.92
N ASN A 316 19.55 11.42 11.59
CA ASN A 316 19.81 10.20 12.36
C ASN A 316 20.32 10.52 13.78
N ARG A 317 21.06 11.62 13.95
CA ARG A 317 21.51 12.09 15.28
C ARG A 317 20.48 12.92 16.00
N HIS A 318 19.45 13.41 15.31
CA HIS A 318 18.42 14.32 15.80
C HIS A 318 17.05 13.83 15.31
N PRO A 319 16.47 12.81 15.97
CA PRO A 319 15.33 12.07 15.44
C PRO A 319 13.98 12.80 15.61
N VAL A 320 13.94 13.89 16.38
CA VAL A 320 12.77 14.78 16.54
C VAL A 320 11.54 14.04 17.08
N LEU A 321 11.73 13.20 18.10
CA LEU A 321 10.67 12.37 18.70
C LEU A 321 10.03 13.00 19.95
N GLY A 322 10.47 14.18 20.40
CA GLY A 322 9.98 14.81 21.62
C GLY A 322 8.47 15.03 21.64
N GLY A 323 7.89 15.44 20.51
CA GLY A 323 6.43 15.57 20.37
C GLY A 323 5.70 14.23 20.47
N VAL A 324 6.27 13.17 19.89
CA VAL A 324 5.70 11.81 19.97
C VAL A 324 5.72 11.32 21.41
N VAL A 325 6.85 11.47 22.11
CA VAL A 325 7.00 11.05 23.51
C VAL A 325 6.04 11.82 24.41
N ALA A 326 5.91 13.13 24.23
CA ALA A 326 5.00 13.95 25.04
C ALA A 326 3.52 13.62 24.83
N ALA A 327 3.13 13.21 23.61
CA ALA A 327 1.74 12.94 23.25
C ALA A 327 1.31 11.49 23.53
N THR A 328 2.22 10.59 23.91
CA THR A 328 1.93 9.16 24.06
C THR A 328 2.14 8.67 25.48
N ALA A 329 1.26 7.77 25.92
CA ALA A 329 1.29 7.18 27.26
C ALA A 329 2.41 6.12 27.42
N ALA A 330 2.80 5.47 26.32
CA ALA A 330 3.91 4.52 26.26
C ALA A 330 4.46 4.40 24.83
N GLN A 331 5.73 4.01 24.71
CA GLN A 331 6.42 3.77 23.45
C GLN A 331 6.87 2.31 23.36
N ILE A 332 6.55 1.66 22.25
CA ILE A 332 7.04 0.32 21.92
C ILE A 332 8.15 0.46 20.88
N VAL A 333 9.25 -0.24 21.08
CA VAL A 333 10.33 -0.38 20.10
C VAL A 333 10.67 -1.85 19.91
N HIS A 334 11.22 -2.18 18.74
CA HIS A 334 11.55 -3.56 18.39
C HIS A 334 13.04 -3.91 18.53
N MET A 335 13.83 -2.97 19.08
CA MET A 335 15.28 -3.13 19.23
C MET A 335 15.73 -2.67 20.61
N PRO A 336 16.56 -3.46 21.32
CA PRO A 336 17.15 -3.07 22.59
C PRO A 336 17.91 -1.74 22.52
N ARG A 337 18.68 -1.51 21.45
CA ARG A 337 19.44 -0.27 21.30
C ARG A 337 18.55 0.95 21.13
N ALA A 338 17.47 0.83 20.34
CA ALA A 338 16.49 1.90 20.18
C ALA A 338 15.80 2.24 21.51
N ALA A 339 15.57 1.24 22.36
CA ALA A 339 14.99 1.45 23.69
C ALA A 339 15.89 2.32 24.57
N VAL A 340 17.18 1.99 24.61
CA VAL A 340 18.18 2.74 25.36
C VAL A 340 18.32 4.16 24.82
N ASP A 341 18.44 4.34 23.50
CA ASP A 341 18.61 5.65 22.90
C ASP A 341 17.39 6.56 23.13
N LEU A 342 16.17 6.01 23.06
CA LEU A 342 14.94 6.74 23.35
C LEU A 342 14.86 7.16 24.83
N ALA A 343 15.18 6.25 25.75
CA ALA A 343 15.13 6.50 27.19
C ALA A 343 16.16 7.55 27.65
N ILE A 344 17.36 7.55 27.06
CA ILE A 344 18.41 8.52 27.39
C ILE A 344 18.07 9.91 26.84
N ARG A 345 17.54 9.97 25.61
CA ARG A 345 17.34 11.24 24.90
C ARG A 345 16.11 12.00 25.37
N TYR A 346 15.00 11.31 25.63
CA TYR A 346 13.72 11.95 25.92
C TYR A 346 13.26 11.62 27.33
N ALA A 347 13.42 12.60 28.23
CA ALA A 347 12.90 12.53 29.58
C ALA A 347 11.37 12.33 29.55
N GLY A 348 10.87 11.41 30.38
CA GLY A 348 9.44 11.07 30.43
C GLY A 348 8.99 9.96 29.48
N SER A 349 9.89 9.43 28.65
CA SER A 349 9.60 8.23 27.85
C SER A 349 9.30 7.03 28.75
N ARG A 350 8.33 6.20 28.30
CA ARG A 350 7.95 4.94 28.94
C ARG A 350 8.10 3.84 27.90
N VAL A 351 9.30 3.27 27.86
CA VAL A 351 9.74 2.45 26.73
C VAL A 351 9.59 0.98 27.04
N HIS A 352 8.91 0.27 26.15
CA HIS A 352 8.77 -1.18 26.16
C HIS A 352 9.47 -1.76 24.93
N GLU A 353 10.27 -2.79 25.15
CA GLU A 353 11.01 -3.45 24.09
C GLU A 353 10.55 -4.89 23.95
N PHE A 354 10.21 -5.27 22.73
CA PHE A 354 10.05 -6.67 22.34
C PHE A 354 10.19 -6.81 20.82
N PRO A 355 10.72 -7.95 20.33
CA PRO A 355 10.92 -8.16 18.91
C PRO A 355 9.63 -8.02 18.10
N MET A 356 9.78 -7.53 16.87
CA MET A 356 8.69 -7.52 15.90
C MET A 356 8.32 -8.96 15.54
N GLY A 357 7.03 -9.28 15.66
CA GLY A 357 6.49 -10.57 15.28
C GLY A 357 6.30 -10.66 13.77
N VAL A 358 6.64 -11.81 13.17
CA VAL A 358 6.31 -12.11 11.76
C VAL A 358 5.67 -13.48 11.62
N GLU A 359 4.71 -13.62 10.70
CA GLU A 359 4.06 -14.88 10.37
C GLU A 359 5.04 -15.93 9.87
N ASP A 360 4.68 -17.21 10.06
CA ASP A 360 5.46 -18.35 9.59
C ASP A 360 5.41 -18.45 8.06
N PRO A 361 6.52 -18.22 7.33
CA PRO A 361 6.57 -18.32 5.87
C PRO A 361 6.10 -19.68 5.36
N ARG A 362 6.27 -20.75 6.17
CA ARG A 362 5.93 -22.13 5.79
C ARG A 362 4.42 -22.33 5.63
N ARG A 363 3.57 -21.45 6.16
CA ARG A 363 2.12 -21.47 5.88
C ARG A 363 1.83 -21.31 4.39
N ALA A 364 2.68 -20.59 3.65
CA ALA A 364 2.55 -20.46 2.20
C ALA A 364 2.76 -21.79 1.44
N LEU A 365 3.45 -22.78 2.03
CA LEU A 365 3.62 -24.12 1.44
C LEU A 365 2.37 -24.98 1.61
N ALA A 366 1.65 -24.85 2.72
CA ALA A 366 0.42 -25.60 2.95
C ALA A 366 -0.68 -25.26 1.94
N ALA A 367 -0.65 -24.04 1.36
CA ALA A 367 -1.61 -23.58 0.37
C ALA A 367 -1.28 -24.00 -1.08
N ALA A 368 -0.06 -24.50 -1.36
CA ALA A 368 0.42 -24.75 -2.73
C ALA A 368 1.09 -26.14 -2.84
N GLY A 369 0.70 -26.93 -3.85
CA GLY A 369 1.21 -28.29 -4.03
C GLY A 369 2.59 -28.41 -4.68
N ALA A 370 3.24 -27.30 -5.05
CA ALA A 370 4.51 -27.29 -5.78
C ALA A 370 5.69 -26.85 -4.90
N ASP A 371 6.85 -27.46 -5.12
CA ASP A 371 8.12 -27.08 -4.48
C ASP A 371 8.55 -25.67 -4.93
N PRO A 372 8.84 -24.72 -4.00
CA PRO A 372 9.25 -23.36 -4.34
C PRO A 372 10.45 -23.26 -5.28
N ARG A 373 11.40 -24.22 -5.22
CA ARG A 373 12.55 -24.22 -6.14
C ARG A 373 12.12 -24.54 -7.56
N SER A 374 11.21 -25.49 -7.70
CA SER A 374 10.65 -25.89 -8.99
C SER A 374 9.88 -24.74 -9.66
N GLU A 375 9.08 -23.96 -8.91
CA GLU A 375 8.38 -22.78 -9.44
C GLU A 375 9.34 -21.72 -10.00
N LEU A 376 10.50 -21.57 -9.36
CA LEU A 376 11.52 -20.63 -9.79
C LEU A 376 12.44 -21.23 -10.87
N GLY A 377 12.30 -22.50 -11.23
CA GLY A 377 13.23 -23.17 -12.15
C GLY A 377 14.66 -23.23 -11.59
N LEU A 378 14.79 -23.51 -10.30
CA LEU A 378 16.06 -23.71 -9.59
C LEU A 378 16.35 -25.21 -9.47
N SER A 379 17.62 -25.59 -9.62
CA SER A 379 18.06 -26.97 -9.39
C SER A 379 17.87 -27.34 -7.91
N PRO A 380 17.38 -28.55 -7.58
CA PRO A 380 17.31 -29.02 -6.20
C PRO A 380 18.67 -29.00 -5.49
N ALA A 381 19.76 -29.19 -6.24
CA ALA A 381 21.13 -29.19 -5.71
C ALA A 381 21.75 -27.79 -5.61
N ALA A 382 21.12 -26.75 -6.16
CA ALA A 382 21.64 -25.38 -6.13
C ALA A 382 21.79 -24.87 -4.69
N PHE A 383 22.81 -24.04 -4.47
CA PHE A 383 22.98 -23.25 -3.25
C PHE A 383 22.45 -21.85 -3.48
N VAL A 384 21.25 -21.59 -2.97
CA VAL A 384 20.48 -20.39 -3.30
C VAL A 384 20.64 -19.35 -2.20
N VAL A 385 21.18 -18.19 -2.54
CA VAL A 385 21.36 -17.05 -1.64
C VAL A 385 20.28 -16.02 -1.95
N GLY A 386 19.53 -15.58 -0.95
CA GLY A 386 18.46 -14.61 -1.14
C GLY A 386 18.79 -13.22 -0.58
N ALA A 387 18.39 -12.17 -1.27
CA ALA A 387 18.40 -10.79 -0.79
C ALA A 387 17.02 -10.18 -1.04
N PHE A 388 16.32 -9.80 0.04
CA PHE A 388 14.92 -9.38 -0.04
C PHE A 388 14.70 -7.94 0.45
N GLY A 389 13.63 -7.34 -0.07
CA GLY A 389 13.21 -5.97 0.22
C GLY A 389 13.62 -4.97 -0.87
N VAL A 390 13.39 -3.68 -0.61
CA VAL A 390 13.70 -2.61 -1.57
C VAL A 390 15.19 -2.63 -1.93
N ALA A 391 15.50 -2.84 -3.22
CA ALA A 391 16.84 -2.81 -3.78
C ALA A 391 17.31 -1.35 -3.90
N HIS A 392 18.32 -1.01 -3.10
CA HIS A 392 18.90 0.31 -3.00
C HIS A 392 20.40 0.18 -2.61
N PRO A 393 21.30 1.11 -3.01
CA PRO A 393 22.73 1.03 -2.68
C PRO A 393 23.05 0.82 -1.20
N VAL A 394 22.23 1.37 -0.30
CA VAL A 394 22.37 1.15 1.15
C VAL A 394 22.21 -0.31 1.56
N LYS A 395 21.64 -1.18 0.72
CA LYS A 395 21.51 -2.64 0.94
C LYS A 395 22.73 -3.44 0.49
N ARG A 396 23.77 -2.78 -0.05
CA ARG A 396 25.07 -3.37 -0.37
C ARG A 396 24.97 -4.60 -1.29
N LEU A 397 24.03 -4.60 -2.24
CA LEU A 397 23.83 -5.74 -3.13
C LEU A 397 25.02 -5.98 -4.06
N GLU A 398 25.85 -4.97 -4.30
CA GLU A 398 27.12 -5.12 -5.02
C GLU A 398 28.06 -6.11 -4.33
N ALA A 399 28.12 -6.09 -2.99
CA ALA A 399 28.92 -7.04 -2.22
C ALA A 399 28.38 -8.47 -2.40
N ALA A 400 27.06 -8.65 -2.44
CA ALA A 400 26.44 -9.95 -2.71
C ALA A 400 26.73 -10.48 -4.12
N VAL A 401 26.68 -9.62 -5.14
CA VAL A 401 27.04 -10.00 -6.52
C VAL A 401 28.52 -10.33 -6.64
N ALA A 402 29.41 -9.56 -6.00
CA ALA A 402 30.84 -9.84 -5.97
C ALA A 402 31.14 -11.18 -5.27
N ALA A 403 30.48 -11.44 -4.13
CA ALA A 403 30.60 -12.69 -3.39
C ALA A 403 30.08 -13.90 -4.19
N LEU A 404 29.00 -13.73 -4.96
CA LEU A 404 28.49 -14.76 -5.89
C LEU A 404 29.57 -15.16 -6.91
N GLY A 405 30.28 -14.18 -7.48
CA GLY A 405 31.39 -14.43 -8.41
C GLY A 405 32.45 -15.36 -7.83
N ARG A 406 32.88 -15.08 -6.59
CA ARG A 406 33.85 -15.92 -5.87
C ARG A 406 33.30 -17.30 -5.54
N LEU A 407 32.06 -17.37 -5.04
CA LEU A 407 31.40 -18.63 -4.71
C LEU A 407 31.29 -19.55 -5.93
N ALA A 408 30.94 -18.99 -7.10
CA ALA A 408 30.86 -19.72 -8.36
C ALA A 408 32.23 -20.22 -8.84
N ALA A 409 33.30 -19.45 -8.61
CA ALA A 409 34.66 -19.85 -8.98
C ALA A 409 35.23 -20.93 -8.04
N GLU A 410 35.01 -20.79 -6.72
CA GLU A 410 35.63 -21.64 -5.70
C GLU A 410 34.78 -22.88 -5.33
N HIS A 411 33.50 -22.90 -5.67
CA HIS A 411 32.60 -24.04 -5.42
C HIS A 411 31.53 -24.20 -6.53
N PRO A 412 31.93 -24.40 -7.79
CA PRO A 412 30.99 -24.49 -8.92
C PRO A 412 29.99 -25.64 -8.81
N ALA A 413 30.36 -26.74 -8.14
CA ALA A 413 29.49 -27.89 -7.90
C ALA A 413 28.25 -27.57 -7.05
N ALA A 414 28.28 -26.47 -6.28
CA ALA A 414 27.14 -26.01 -5.51
C ALA A 414 26.08 -25.29 -6.37
N ASP A 415 26.35 -25.04 -7.66
CA ASP A 415 25.46 -24.29 -8.56
C ASP A 415 24.87 -23.03 -7.88
N PRO A 416 25.73 -22.07 -7.48
CA PRO A 416 25.29 -20.97 -6.64
C PRO A 416 24.42 -19.98 -7.42
N VAL A 417 23.32 -19.55 -6.80
CA VAL A 417 22.38 -18.58 -7.38
C VAL A 417 22.12 -17.46 -6.38
N LEU A 418 22.16 -16.21 -6.84
CA LEU A 418 21.71 -15.06 -6.05
C LEU A 418 20.31 -14.63 -6.51
N LEU A 419 19.35 -14.69 -5.60
CA LEU A 419 17.98 -14.26 -5.80
C LEU A 419 17.77 -12.87 -5.18
N VAL A 420 17.47 -11.86 -6.00
CA VAL A 420 17.14 -10.50 -5.55
C VAL A 420 15.65 -10.26 -5.70
N VAL A 421 14.99 -10.01 -4.58
CA VAL A 421 13.52 -9.97 -4.47
C VAL A 421 13.07 -8.65 -3.86
N GLY A 422 12.46 -7.80 -4.67
CA GLY A 422 11.90 -6.51 -4.26
C GLY A 422 12.01 -5.43 -5.34
N PRO A 423 11.32 -4.29 -5.15
CA PRO A 423 11.37 -3.18 -6.09
C PRO A 423 12.73 -2.46 -6.04
N PHE A 424 13.16 -1.87 -7.16
CA PHE A 424 14.35 -1.01 -7.22
C PHE A 424 13.96 0.45 -6.98
N ALA A 425 14.54 1.07 -5.95
CA ALA A 425 14.25 2.45 -5.59
C ALA A 425 15.27 3.47 -6.12
N ALA A 426 16.42 3.02 -6.64
CA ALA A 426 17.46 3.87 -7.18
C ALA A 426 17.56 3.72 -8.72
N PRO A 427 17.41 4.80 -9.50
CA PRO A 427 17.59 4.77 -10.95
C PRO A 427 18.96 4.20 -11.34
N GLY A 428 18.99 3.34 -12.36
CA GLY A 428 20.22 2.72 -12.86
C GLY A 428 20.86 1.65 -11.96
N TYR A 429 20.36 1.45 -10.73
CA TYR A 429 20.97 0.50 -9.79
C TYR A 429 20.85 -0.95 -10.27
N ARG A 430 19.74 -1.32 -10.92
CA ARG A 430 19.57 -2.62 -11.56
C ARG A 430 20.66 -2.90 -12.59
N LEU A 431 20.85 -1.97 -13.53
CA LEU A 431 21.89 -2.07 -14.57
C LEU A 431 23.28 -2.18 -13.95
N ARG A 432 23.55 -1.46 -12.86
CA ARG A 432 24.83 -1.60 -12.13
C ARG A 432 25.06 -3.01 -11.61
N LEU A 433 24.05 -3.65 -11.01
CA LEU A 433 24.16 -5.03 -10.52
C LEU A 433 24.32 -6.02 -11.67
N GLU A 434 23.57 -5.84 -12.77
CA GLU A 434 23.65 -6.69 -13.96
C GLU A 434 25.03 -6.58 -14.64
N SER A 435 25.57 -5.37 -14.80
CA SER A 435 26.92 -5.14 -15.31
C SER A 435 27.98 -5.80 -14.43
N LEU A 436 27.89 -5.62 -13.10
CA LEU A 436 28.81 -6.27 -12.17
C LEU A 436 28.71 -7.81 -12.26
N ALA A 437 27.50 -8.36 -12.39
CA ALA A 437 27.33 -9.81 -12.57
C ALA A 437 27.96 -10.30 -13.88
N ALA A 438 27.86 -9.53 -14.97
CA ALA A 438 28.51 -9.84 -16.23
C ALA A 438 30.05 -9.79 -16.10
N GLU A 439 30.60 -8.75 -15.47
CA GLU A 439 32.04 -8.61 -15.21
C GLU A 439 32.59 -9.78 -14.36
N ARG A 440 31.78 -10.31 -13.44
CA ARG A 440 32.14 -11.44 -12.59
C ARG A 440 31.81 -12.82 -13.20
N GLY A 441 31.27 -12.87 -14.43
CA GLY A 441 30.93 -14.12 -15.11
C GLY A 441 29.80 -14.92 -14.44
N VAL A 442 28.85 -14.23 -13.81
CA VAL A 442 27.73 -14.82 -13.05
C VAL A 442 26.37 -14.21 -13.43
N ALA A 443 26.26 -13.63 -14.63
CA ALA A 443 25.02 -13.01 -15.11
C ALA A 443 23.84 -14.01 -15.18
N ASP A 444 24.11 -15.26 -15.54
CA ASP A 444 23.14 -16.38 -15.57
C ASP A 444 22.73 -16.88 -14.17
N ARG A 445 23.50 -16.51 -13.15
CA ARG A 445 23.30 -16.89 -11.73
C ARG A 445 22.68 -15.78 -10.88
N LEU A 446 22.56 -14.57 -11.41
CA LEU A 446 21.84 -13.47 -10.77
C LEU A 446 20.39 -13.46 -11.24
N ARG A 447 19.45 -13.74 -10.34
CA ARG A 447 18.00 -13.74 -10.62
C ARG A 447 17.30 -12.61 -9.91
N ILE A 448 16.81 -11.64 -10.68
CA ILE A 448 16.09 -10.48 -10.17
C ILE A 448 14.59 -10.67 -10.41
N LEU A 449 13.82 -10.92 -9.36
CA LEU A 449 12.36 -11.14 -9.46
C LEU A 449 11.55 -9.83 -9.46
N GLY A 450 12.14 -8.73 -9.00
CA GLY A 450 11.40 -7.49 -8.80
C GLY A 450 10.42 -7.59 -7.62
N ARG A 451 9.36 -6.78 -7.65
CA ARG A 451 8.33 -6.76 -6.60
C ARG A 451 7.50 -8.05 -6.68
N VAL A 452 7.46 -8.79 -5.57
CA VAL A 452 6.59 -9.95 -5.34
C VAL A 452 5.91 -9.77 -3.99
N GLU A 453 4.66 -10.19 -3.88
CA GLU A 453 3.81 -9.93 -2.71
C GLU A 453 3.14 -11.22 -2.22
N GLY A 454 2.72 -11.22 -0.96
CA GLY A 454 2.03 -12.34 -0.31
C GLY A 454 2.79 -13.67 -0.40
N ALA A 455 2.07 -14.75 -0.72
CA ALA A 455 2.62 -16.11 -0.74
C ALA A 455 3.82 -16.29 -1.68
N ALA A 456 3.92 -15.51 -2.76
CA ALA A 456 5.05 -15.58 -3.68
C ALA A 456 6.37 -15.10 -3.03
N PHE A 457 6.29 -14.06 -2.18
CA PHE A 457 7.44 -13.59 -1.40
C PHE A 457 7.93 -14.68 -0.44
N GLU A 458 7.02 -15.30 0.30
CA GLU A 458 7.36 -16.35 1.26
C GLU A 458 7.93 -17.60 0.58
N ARG A 459 7.40 -18.00 -0.59
CA ARG A 459 7.96 -19.12 -1.36
C ARG A 459 9.36 -18.80 -1.90
N ALA A 460 9.60 -17.59 -2.39
CA ALA A 460 10.94 -17.17 -2.81
C ALA A 460 11.94 -17.24 -1.65
N LEU A 461 11.53 -16.83 -0.44
CA LEU A 461 12.33 -16.95 0.78
C LEU A 461 12.60 -18.42 1.16
N LEU A 462 11.60 -19.27 1.04
CA LEU A 462 11.72 -20.70 1.34
C LEU A 462 12.54 -21.45 0.30
N ALA A 463 12.73 -20.94 -0.91
CA ALA A 463 13.62 -21.53 -1.91
C ALA A 463 15.12 -21.35 -1.54
N CYS A 464 15.46 -20.34 -0.74
CA CYS A 464 16.83 -19.99 -0.36
C CYS A 464 17.43 -20.97 0.67
N ASP A 465 18.75 -21.17 0.60
CA ASP A 465 19.55 -21.83 1.64
C ASP A 465 20.05 -20.85 2.70
N ALA A 466 20.42 -19.63 2.28
CA ALA A 466 20.89 -18.56 3.15
C ALA A 466 20.35 -17.20 2.68
N VAL A 467 20.28 -16.23 3.60
CA VAL A 467 19.83 -14.87 3.29
C VAL A 467 20.93 -13.86 3.57
N VAL A 468 21.06 -12.86 2.71
CA VAL A 468 21.95 -11.71 2.90
C VAL A 468 21.09 -10.50 3.24
N ASN A 469 21.30 -9.93 4.42
CA ASN A 469 20.61 -8.74 4.92
C ASN A 469 21.61 -7.66 5.32
N LEU A 470 22.41 -7.21 4.34
CA LEU A 470 23.36 -6.13 4.55
C LEU A 470 22.68 -4.77 4.52
N ARG A 471 23.19 -3.83 5.32
CA ARG A 471 22.78 -2.43 5.29
C ARG A 471 23.88 -1.51 5.80
N TYR A 472 24.35 -0.60 4.94
CA TYR A 472 25.27 0.45 5.34
C TYR A 472 25.15 1.71 4.45
N PRO A 473 25.13 2.93 5.03
CA PRO A 473 25.13 3.22 6.47
C PRO A 473 23.85 2.71 7.15
N PHE A 474 23.99 2.23 8.39
CA PHE A 474 22.87 1.77 9.20
C PHE A 474 22.12 2.95 9.81
N ARG A 475 20.80 2.84 9.95
CA ARG A 475 19.91 3.94 10.34
C ARG A 475 18.93 3.54 11.46
N GLY A 476 19.33 2.60 12.33
CA GLY A 476 18.56 2.25 13.53
C GLY A 476 17.21 1.58 13.27
N GLN A 477 16.99 0.93 12.12
CA GLN A 477 15.69 0.35 11.76
C GLN A 477 15.66 -1.16 11.93
N MET A 478 14.50 -1.68 12.35
CA MET A 478 14.23 -3.12 12.23
C MET A 478 14.06 -3.58 10.79
N SER A 479 14.31 -4.87 10.58
CA SER A 479 14.24 -5.51 9.26
C SER A 479 13.22 -6.64 9.30
N ALA A 480 12.01 -6.40 8.76
CA ALA A 480 10.99 -7.45 8.62
C ALA A 480 11.51 -8.64 7.80
N THR A 481 12.29 -8.37 6.76
CA THR A 481 12.98 -9.40 5.99
C THR A 481 13.91 -10.26 6.84
N LEU A 482 14.69 -9.65 7.75
CA LEU A 482 15.55 -10.42 8.66
C LEU A 482 14.69 -11.35 9.51
N MET A 483 13.65 -10.82 10.15
CA MET A 483 12.75 -11.63 10.99
C MET A 483 12.08 -12.77 10.20
N ARG A 484 11.62 -12.50 8.96
CA ARG A 484 11.04 -13.54 8.08
C ARG A 484 12.06 -14.60 7.70
N ALA A 485 13.32 -14.22 7.45
CA ALA A 485 14.39 -15.18 7.18
C ALA A 485 14.66 -16.11 8.40
N LEU A 486 14.64 -15.54 9.61
CA LEU A 486 14.73 -16.33 10.84
C LEU A 486 13.53 -17.28 10.97
N ALA A 487 12.32 -16.79 10.73
CA ALA A 487 11.08 -17.59 10.74
C ALA A 487 11.13 -18.73 9.71
N ALA A 488 11.62 -18.48 8.50
CA ALA A 488 11.83 -19.51 7.48
C ALA A 488 12.86 -20.58 7.90
N GLY A 489 13.69 -20.28 8.90
CA GLY A 489 14.79 -21.12 9.36
C GLY A 489 15.99 -21.04 8.43
N ARG A 490 16.38 -19.82 8.04
CA ARG A 490 17.54 -19.57 7.17
C ARG A 490 18.65 -18.87 7.98
N PRO A 491 19.92 -19.33 7.88
CA PRO A 491 21.03 -18.51 8.34
C PRO A 491 21.06 -17.18 7.59
N VAL A 492 21.45 -16.13 8.28
CA VAL A 492 21.49 -14.78 7.70
C VAL A 492 22.89 -14.19 7.86
N VAL A 493 23.40 -13.55 6.81
CA VAL A 493 24.59 -12.69 6.89
C VAL A 493 24.14 -11.25 7.00
N ILE A 494 24.56 -10.57 8.07
CA ILE A 494 24.18 -9.19 8.41
C ILE A 494 25.42 -8.30 8.51
N THR A 495 25.23 -7.00 8.32
CA THR A 495 26.28 -6.01 8.59
C THR A 495 26.56 -5.96 10.09
N ASP A 496 27.84 -5.98 10.48
CA ASP A 496 28.28 -5.91 11.86
C ASP A 496 28.16 -4.48 12.38
N VAL A 497 27.05 -4.20 13.06
CA VAL A 497 26.79 -2.93 13.74
C VAL A 497 26.29 -3.19 15.16
N PRO A 498 26.59 -2.31 16.13
CA PRO A 498 26.22 -2.50 17.54
C PRO A 498 24.73 -2.75 17.77
N GLU A 499 23.86 -2.21 16.92
CA GLU A 499 22.42 -2.34 17.00
C GLU A 499 21.93 -3.79 16.82
N TRP A 500 22.68 -4.61 16.07
CA TRP A 500 22.41 -6.03 15.87
C TRP A 500 23.07 -6.94 16.90
N ALA A 501 23.77 -6.39 17.90
CA ALA A 501 24.52 -7.18 18.88
C ALA A 501 23.66 -8.20 19.64
N HIS A 502 22.34 -7.94 19.75
CA HIS A 502 21.38 -8.81 20.42
C HIS A 502 21.06 -10.11 19.66
N PHE A 503 21.31 -10.18 18.35
CA PHE A 503 21.15 -11.41 17.59
C PHE A 503 22.36 -12.34 17.80
N PRO A 504 22.16 -13.62 18.17
CA PRO A 504 23.23 -14.60 18.29
C PRO A 504 24.02 -14.77 16.99
N GLU A 505 25.36 -14.74 17.12
CA GLU A 505 26.28 -15.00 16.00
C GLU A 505 26.20 -16.43 15.47
N THR A 506 25.56 -17.33 16.23
CA THR A 506 25.41 -18.72 15.81
C THR A 506 24.62 -18.80 14.52
N PHE A 507 23.59 -17.98 14.30
CA PHE A 507 22.77 -17.97 13.08
C PHE A 507 22.73 -16.63 12.32
N CYS A 508 23.11 -15.52 12.96
CA CYS A 508 23.34 -14.23 12.32
C CYS A 508 24.83 -14.00 12.14
N LEU A 509 25.39 -14.44 11.01
CA LEU A 509 26.80 -14.24 10.67
C LEU A 509 27.05 -12.75 10.41
N ARG A 510 28.13 -12.20 10.98
CA ARG A 510 28.42 -10.77 10.93
C ARG A 510 29.54 -10.43 9.96
N LEU A 511 29.46 -9.22 9.40
CA LEU A 511 30.38 -8.73 8.39
C LEU A 511 30.62 -7.22 8.56
N ALA A 512 31.87 -6.81 8.74
CA ALA A 512 32.23 -5.40 8.78
C ALA A 512 31.95 -4.72 7.42
N PRO A 513 31.35 -3.51 7.40
CA PRO A 513 31.08 -2.77 6.17
C PRO A 513 32.33 -2.01 5.67
N ASP A 514 33.41 -2.74 5.40
CA ASP A 514 34.70 -2.20 4.97
C ASP A 514 35.08 -2.66 3.55
N GLU A 515 36.34 -2.43 3.15
CA GLU A 515 36.84 -2.82 1.83
C GLU A 515 36.85 -4.35 1.62
N ALA A 516 36.88 -5.13 2.69
CA ALA A 516 36.86 -6.60 2.66
C ALA A 516 35.44 -7.18 2.76
N GLU A 517 34.38 -6.35 2.75
CA GLU A 517 32.98 -6.79 2.90
C GLU A 517 32.62 -7.90 1.89
N ALA A 518 32.94 -7.73 0.61
CA ALA A 518 32.65 -8.73 -0.41
C ALA A 518 33.40 -10.06 -0.18
N ASP A 519 34.64 -9.98 0.30
CA ASP A 519 35.48 -11.16 0.55
C ASP A 519 35.04 -11.93 1.80
N GLY A 520 34.68 -11.21 2.87
CA GLY A 520 34.10 -11.80 4.06
C GLY A 520 32.74 -12.44 3.79
N LEU A 521 31.90 -11.80 2.97
CA LEU A 521 30.63 -12.37 2.55
C LEU A 521 30.85 -13.67 1.76
N ALA A 522 31.78 -13.67 0.79
CA ALA A 522 32.13 -14.87 0.03
C ALA A 522 32.59 -16.00 0.95
N ALA A 523 33.42 -15.71 1.96
CA ALA A 523 33.92 -16.71 2.91
C ALA A 523 32.79 -17.35 3.73
N HIS A 524 31.85 -16.55 4.25
CA HIS A 524 30.67 -17.06 4.95
C HIS A 524 29.81 -17.96 4.05
N LEU A 525 29.50 -17.50 2.84
CA LEU A 525 28.68 -18.27 1.88
C LEU A 525 29.37 -19.55 1.40
N LEU A 526 30.69 -19.52 1.19
CA LEU A 526 31.49 -20.71 0.88
C LEU A 526 31.43 -21.72 2.02
N GLY A 527 31.60 -21.26 3.26
CA GLY A 527 31.47 -22.12 4.45
C GLY A 527 30.10 -22.78 4.55
N LEU A 528 29.03 -22.04 4.31
CA LEU A 528 27.66 -22.57 4.31
C LEU A 528 27.40 -23.54 3.15
N SER A 529 27.92 -23.25 1.95
CA SER A 529 27.71 -24.10 0.77
C SER A 529 28.47 -25.43 0.83
N ARG A 530 29.66 -25.45 1.45
CA ARG A 530 30.51 -26.64 1.62
C ARG A 530 30.03 -27.56 2.75
N ASP A 531 29.32 -26.99 3.73
CA ASP A 531 28.78 -27.72 4.88
C ASP A 531 27.26 -27.48 4.99
N ARG A 532 26.51 -28.27 4.22
CA ARG A 532 25.03 -28.25 4.19
C ARG A 532 24.43 -28.58 5.57
N GLU A 533 25.10 -29.41 6.37
CA GLU A 533 24.64 -29.76 7.71
C GLU A 533 24.78 -28.57 8.67
N ARG A 534 25.90 -27.85 8.63
CA ARG A 534 26.06 -26.57 9.33
C ARG A 534 25.00 -25.57 8.88
N CYS A 535 24.77 -25.41 7.58
CA CYS A 535 23.74 -24.51 7.06
C CYS A 535 22.36 -24.83 7.65
N ARG A 536 21.97 -26.12 7.68
CA ARG A 536 20.71 -26.58 8.29
C ARG A 536 20.65 -26.30 9.79
N ARG A 537 21.69 -26.66 10.54
CA ARG A 537 21.75 -26.45 12.01
C ARG A 537 21.59 -24.98 12.37
N LEU A 538 22.28 -24.10 11.65
CA LEU A 538 22.16 -22.65 11.82
C LEU A 538 20.73 -22.16 11.53
N GLY A 539 20.10 -22.69 10.49
CA GLY A 539 18.70 -22.39 10.18
C GLY A 539 17.72 -22.87 11.26
N GLU A 540 17.96 -24.04 11.87
CA GLU A 540 17.16 -24.57 12.97
C GLU A 540 17.27 -23.70 14.23
N GLU A 541 18.48 -23.20 14.54
CA GLU A 541 18.69 -22.25 15.64
C GLU A 541 18.00 -20.90 15.38
N ALA A 542 18.11 -20.37 14.16
CA ALA A 542 17.40 -19.15 13.74
C ALA A 542 15.88 -19.28 13.95
N ARG A 543 15.33 -20.43 13.53
CA ARG A 543 13.88 -20.68 13.67
C ARG A 543 13.48 -20.83 15.13
N ARG A 544 14.26 -21.55 15.94
CA ARG A 544 13.98 -21.69 17.38
C ARG A 544 13.94 -20.34 18.07
N PHE A 545 14.89 -19.46 17.76
CA PHE A 545 14.89 -18.09 18.27
C PHE A 545 13.58 -17.35 17.91
N TRP A 546 13.12 -17.46 16.66
CA TRP A 546 11.86 -16.86 16.22
C TRP A 546 10.64 -17.46 16.95
N GLU A 547 10.57 -18.79 17.09
CA GLU A 547 9.48 -19.49 17.80
C GLU A 547 9.34 -19.02 19.25
N GLU A 548 10.47 -18.78 19.92
CA GLU A 548 10.52 -18.37 21.33
C GLU A 548 10.24 -16.86 21.52
N HIS A 549 10.67 -16.00 20.59
CA HIS A 549 10.76 -14.54 20.84
C HIS A 549 10.05 -13.64 19.83
N ALA A 550 9.71 -14.13 18.63
CA ALA A 550 9.33 -13.25 17.52
C ALA A 550 8.17 -13.77 16.66
N THR A 551 7.27 -14.55 17.26
CA THR A 551 5.99 -14.91 16.64
C THR A 551 4.99 -13.75 16.73
N PRO A 552 3.95 -13.69 15.87
CA PRO A 552 2.89 -12.70 15.99
C PRO A 552 2.18 -12.77 17.35
N ALA A 553 1.99 -13.98 17.88
CA ALA A 553 1.44 -14.20 19.21
C ALA A 553 2.33 -13.63 20.34
N HIS A 554 3.66 -13.78 20.23
CA HIS A 554 4.61 -13.17 21.18
C HIS A 554 4.52 -11.64 21.12
N MET A 555 4.53 -11.07 19.92
CA MET A 555 4.36 -9.63 19.71
C MET A 555 3.05 -9.13 20.31
N ALA A 556 1.92 -9.77 20.02
CA ALA A 556 0.61 -9.40 20.55
C ALA A 556 0.53 -9.51 22.09
N ALA A 557 1.23 -10.49 22.70
CA ALA A 557 1.35 -10.58 24.14
C ALA A 557 2.12 -9.39 24.74
N GLY A 558 3.14 -8.89 24.04
CA GLY A 558 3.84 -7.63 24.38
C GLY A 558 2.88 -6.43 24.38
N TYR A 559 2.08 -6.28 23.32
CA TYR A 559 1.05 -5.22 23.25
C TYR A 559 0.02 -5.32 24.38
N ARG A 560 -0.49 -6.52 24.69
CA ARG A 560 -1.43 -6.73 25.81
C ARG A 560 -0.82 -6.33 27.16
N ARG A 561 0.46 -6.66 27.40
CA ARG A 561 1.16 -6.25 28.63
C ARG A 561 1.23 -4.73 28.76
N VAL A 562 1.59 -4.04 27.69
CA VAL A 562 1.67 -2.56 27.67
C VAL A 562 0.28 -1.96 27.86
N LEU A 563 -0.75 -2.50 27.21
CA LEU A 563 -2.14 -2.07 27.38
C LEU A 563 -2.60 -2.22 28.83
N ALA A 564 -2.36 -3.37 29.46
CA ALA A 564 -2.73 -3.61 30.85
C ALA A 564 -2.05 -2.62 31.80
N GLU A 565 -0.76 -2.34 31.59
CA GLU A 565 -0.02 -1.35 32.37
C GLU A 565 -0.58 0.07 32.20
N VAL A 566 -0.79 0.51 30.96
CA VAL A 566 -1.30 1.85 30.63
C VAL A 566 -2.73 2.06 31.14
N LEU A 567 -3.56 1.01 31.12
CA LEU A 567 -4.94 1.04 31.58
C LEU A 567 -5.11 0.72 33.08
N GLY A 568 -4.03 0.33 33.78
CA GLY A 568 -4.07 -0.06 35.19
C GLY A 568 -4.87 -1.34 35.48
N ARG A 569 -4.88 -2.31 34.55
CA ARG A 569 -5.57 -3.61 34.68
C ARG A 569 -4.61 -4.72 35.14
N SER A 570 -5.12 -5.73 35.86
CA SER A 570 -4.34 -6.91 36.22
C SER A 570 -4.23 -7.87 35.02
N ILE A 571 -3.04 -8.43 34.76
CA ILE A 571 -2.80 -9.41 33.68
C ILE A 571 -3.69 -10.68 33.84
N GLU A 572 -4.18 -10.96 35.05
CA GLU A 572 -5.05 -12.11 35.33
C GLU A 572 -6.51 -11.90 34.87
N GLU A 573 -6.95 -10.67 34.61
CA GLU A 573 -8.34 -10.36 34.21
C GLU A 573 -8.61 -10.55 32.70
N GLU A 574 -7.59 -10.84 31.89
CA GLU A 574 -7.67 -11.02 30.43
C GLU A 574 -7.44 -12.47 29.95
N ARG A 575 -7.19 -13.42 30.86
CA ARG A 575 -7.18 -14.87 30.56
C ARG A 575 -8.57 -15.46 30.64
#